data_AF-A0A543DAQ2-F1
#
_entry.id   AF-A0A543DAQ2-F1
#
_cell.length_a   1.000
_cell.length_b   1.000
_cell.length_c   1.000
_cell.angle_alpha   90.00
_cell.angle_beta   90.00
_cell.angle_gamma   90.00
#
_symmetry.space_group_name_H-M   'P 1'
#
loop_
_entity.id
_entity.type
_entity.pdbx_description
1 polymer ?
#
loop_
_entity_poly.entity_id
_entity_poly.type
_entity_poly.pdbx_seq_one_letter_code
_entity_poly.pdbx_strand_id
1 'polypeptide(L)'
;MNIRSARQLAEIGAPGAVIGVIAGAVLGVLAGVVGQPLGWALTGAVMLAVPLAFVGGCYGVLTGLGHALPGMFTPAALLWLVGFPLSRLWHETMTPVVLGGPATPPDDVVTFLLYQALVSMGFAIGFIWLYERIIPGWLSQIKDHNPYAERVYARYIAHAEQMWNLREQRRARRRAGHAPGEVGTRRGTPKVKAKRSS
;
A
#
# COMPACT_ATOMS: atom_id res chain seq x y z
N MET A 1 -26.36 3.04 -12.95
CA MET A 1 -25.56 3.56 -11.82
C MET A 1 -25.92 5.03 -11.65
N ASN A 2 -26.44 5.45 -10.49
CA ASN A 2 -26.85 6.85 -10.28
C ASN A 2 -25.64 7.77 -10.08
N ILE A 3 -25.74 9.04 -10.49
CA ILE A 3 -24.66 10.04 -10.42
C ILE A 3 -24.09 10.15 -8.99
N ARG A 4 -24.93 10.05 -7.96
CA ARG A 4 -24.49 10.04 -6.55
C ARG A 4 -23.61 8.85 -6.22
N SER A 5 -23.93 7.67 -6.73
CA SER A 5 -23.14 6.45 -6.51
C SER A 5 -21.79 6.52 -7.23
N ALA A 6 -21.77 7.06 -8.46
CA ALA A 6 -20.52 7.27 -9.19
C ALA A 6 -19.59 8.26 -8.47
N ARG A 7 -20.14 9.37 -7.97
CA ARG A 7 -19.40 10.34 -7.16
C ARG A 7 -18.86 9.72 -5.86
N GLN A 8 -19.67 8.95 -5.14
CA GLN A 8 -19.25 8.29 -3.92
C GLN A 8 -18.13 7.27 -4.17
N LEU A 9 -18.13 6.56 -5.30
CA LEU A 9 -17.02 5.69 -5.68
C LEU A 9 -15.76 6.49 -6.05
N ALA A 10 -15.91 7.61 -6.77
CA ALA A 10 -14.79 8.49 -7.10
C ALA A 10 -14.13 9.09 -5.84
N GLU A 11 -14.92 9.47 -4.83
CA GLU A 11 -14.42 9.97 -3.54
C GLU A 11 -13.56 8.93 -2.81
N ILE A 12 -13.87 7.63 -2.94
CA ILE A 12 -13.05 6.55 -2.36
C ILE A 12 -11.82 6.25 -3.20
N GLY A 13 -11.90 6.45 -4.51
CA GLY A 13 -10.76 6.38 -5.43
C GLY A 13 -9.74 7.51 -5.21
N ALA A 14 -10.14 8.63 -4.63
CA ALA A 14 -9.33 9.84 -4.55
C ALA A 14 -7.92 9.65 -3.94
N PRO A 15 -7.73 8.94 -2.80
CA PRO A 15 -6.39 8.71 -2.25
C PRO A 15 -5.46 7.98 -3.21
N GLY A 16 -5.96 6.96 -3.90
CA GLY A 16 -5.18 6.21 -4.87
C GLY A 16 -4.83 7.05 -6.10
N ALA A 17 -5.75 7.91 -6.54
CA ALA A 17 -5.51 8.86 -7.63
C ALA A 17 -4.43 9.89 -7.25
N VAL A 18 -4.50 10.46 -6.05
CA VAL A 18 -3.51 11.41 -5.54
C VAL A 18 -2.10 10.79 -5.51
N ILE A 19 -1.97 9.53 -5.08
CA ILE A 19 -0.68 8.84 -5.10
C ILE A 19 -0.13 8.72 -6.53
N GLY A 20 -0.98 8.41 -7.51
CA GLY A 20 -0.59 8.37 -8.91
C GLY A 20 -0.11 9.72 -9.44
N VAL A 21 -0.75 10.81 -9.03
CA VAL A 21 -0.30 12.18 -9.35
C VAL A 21 1.06 12.48 -8.74
N ILE A 22 1.27 12.14 -7.46
CA ILE A 22 2.56 12.32 -6.78
C ILE A 22 3.66 11.54 -7.52
N ALA A 23 3.39 10.31 -7.94
CA ALA A 23 4.36 9.50 -8.68
C ALA A 23 4.77 10.15 -10.02
N GLY A 24 3.82 10.71 -10.78
CA GLY A 24 4.14 11.46 -12.00
C GLY A 24 4.91 12.75 -11.71
N ALA A 25 4.59 13.46 -10.63
CA ALA A 25 5.35 14.64 -10.20
C ALA A 25 6.81 14.29 -9.86
N VAL A 26 7.04 13.16 -9.17
CA VAL A 26 8.39 12.65 -8.87
C VAL A 26 9.18 12.42 -10.16
N LEU A 27 8.58 11.84 -11.20
CA LEU A 27 9.22 11.72 -12.52
C LEU A 27 9.66 13.10 -13.06
N GLY A 28 8.76 14.09 -13.03
CA GLY A 28 9.08 15.44 -13.50
C GLY A 28 10.24 16.09 -12.75
N VAL A 29 10.28 15.94 -11.42
CA VAL A 29 11.38 16.43 -10.59
C VAL A 29 12.69 15.73 -10.97
N LEU A 30 12.68 14.40 -11.09
CA LEU A 30 13.87 13.64 -11.48
C LEU A 30 14.36 14.03 -12.88
N ALA A 31 13.44 14.23 -13.83
CA ALA A 31 13.77 14.69 -15.18
C ALA A 31 14.46 16.07 -15.15
N GLY A 32 13.95 17.00 -14.34
CA GLY A 32 14.57 18.31 -14.14
C GLY A 32 15.96 18.21 -13.53
N VAL A 33 16.16 17.33 -12.54
CA VAL A 33 17.49 17.09 -11.91
C VAL A 33 18.51 16.54 -12.91
N VAL A 34 18.08 15.70 -13.87
CA VAL A 34 18.94 15.14 -14.92
C VAL A 34 19.17 16.13 -16.07
N GLY A 35 18.61 17.34 -16.00
CA GLY A 35 18.83 18.40 -16.98
C GLY A 35 17.92 18.32 -18.21
N GLN A 36 16.81 17.58 -18.13
CA GLN A 36 15.83 17.58 -19.21
C GLN A 36 15.17 18.96 -19.38
N PRO A 37 14.78 19.34 -20.61
CA PRO A 37 14.03 20.57 -20.83
C PRO A 37 12.77 20.63 -19.98
N LEU A 38 12.46 21.80 -19.41
CA LEU A 38 11.30 21.97 -18.51
C LEU A 38 9.98 21.53 -19.17
N GLY A 39 9.80 21.84 -20.46
CA GLY A 39 8.63 21.40 -21.22
C GLY A 39 8.51 19.88 -21.32
N TRP A 40 9.63 19.17 -21.48
CA TRP A 40 9.66 17.71 -21.50
C TRP A 40 9.37 17.13 -20.11
N ALA A 41 10.00 17.68 -19.07
CA ALA A 41 9.80 17.24 -17.69
C ALA A 41 8.34 17.40 -17.22
N LEU A 42 7.71 18.55 -17.50
CA LEU A 42 6.31 18.79 -17.16
C LEU A 42 5.36 17.92 -17.97
N THR A 43 5.60 17.79 -19.28
CA THR A 43 4.76 16.96 -20.14
C THR A 43 4.84 15.50 -19.75
N GLY A 44 6.06 14.97 -19.54
CA GLY A 44 6.27 13.60 -19.06
C GLY A 44 5.64 13.36 -17.69
N ALA A 45 5.77 14.31 -16.76
CA ALA A 45 5.12 14.23 -15.45
C ALA A 45 3.59 14.06 -15.58
N VAL A 46 2.94 14.87 -16.42
CA VAL A 46 1.49 14.79 -16.64
C VAL A 46 1.11 13.52 -17.39
N MET A 47 1.85 13.16 -18.45
CA MET A 47 1.58 11.96 -19.25
C MET A 47 1.71 10.68 -18.44
N LEU A 48 2.55 10.66 -17.41
CA LEU A 48 2.63 9.54 -16.47
C LEU A 48 1.62 9.66 -15.32
N ALA A 49 1.42 10.86 -14.77
CA ALA A 49 0.51 11.11 -13.65
C ALA A 49 -0.92 10.69 -13.96
N VAL A 50 -1.43 11.01 -15.15
CA VAL A 50 -2.82 10.74 -15.54
C VAL A 50 -3.15 9.23 -15.51
N PRO A 51 -2.43 8.36 -16.23
CA PRO A 51 -2.71 6.92 -16.19
C PRO A 51 -2.44 6.31 -14.81
N LEU A 52 -1.40 6.75 -14.09
CA LEU A 52 -1.15 6.28 -12.72
C LEU A 52 -2.28 6.68 -11.76
N ALA A 53 -2.79 7.91 -11.87
CA ALA A 53 -3.90 8.40 -11.06
C ALA A 53 -5.18 7.63 -11.38
N PHE A 54 -5.40 7.30 -12.65
CA PHE A 54 -6.53 6.47 -13.06
C PHE A 54 -6.46 5.06 -12.47
N VAL A 55 -5.31 4.38 -12.60
CA VAL A 55 -5.12 3.03 -12.05
C VAL A 55 -5.19 3.04 -10.51
N GLY A 56 -4.55 4.01 -9.87
CA GLY A 56 -4.63 4.19 -8.41
C GLY A 56 -6.06 4.47 -7.94
N GLY A 57 -6.81 5.27 -8.70
CA GLY A 57 -8.23 5.51 -8.45
C GLY A 57 -9.07 4.24 -8.57
N CYS A 58 -8.82 3.42 -9.59
CA CYS A 58 -9.47 2.12 -9.76
C CYS A 58 -9.17 1.17 -8.59
N TYR A 59 -7.93 1.19 -8.07
CA TYR A 59 -7.60 0.45 -6.85
C TYR A 59 -8.45 0.89 -5.66
N GLY A 60 -8.61 2.20 -5.47
CA GLY A 60 -9.47 2.73 -4.42
C GLY A 60 -10.95 2.37 -4.59
N VAL A 61 -11.45 2.32 -5.83
CA VAL A 61 -12.79 1.81 -6.09
C VAL A 61 -12.90 0.32 -5.73
N LEU A 62 -11.91 -0.50 -6.09
CA LEU A 62 -11.87 -1.93 -5.76
C LEU A 62 -11.85 -2.20 -4.25
N THR A 63 -11.08 -1.41 -3.48
CA THR A 63 -11.11 -1.48 -2.00
C THR A 63 -12.46 -1.03 -1.45
N GLY A 64 -13.05 0.03 -2.03
CA GLY A 64 -14.41 0.53 -1.76
C GLY A 64 -15.50 -0.54 -1.90
N LEU A 65 -15.41 -1.33 -2.97
CA LEU A 65 -16.31 -2.45 -3.24
C LEU A 65 -16.01 -3.68 -2.36
N GLY A 66 -14.87 -3.71 -1.69
CA GLY A 66 -14.49 -4.77 -0.78
C GLY A 66 -13.69 -5.92 -1.39
N HIS A 67 -13.19 -5.77 -2.63
CA HIS A 67 -12.35 -6.78 -3.28
C HIS A 67 -10.92 -6.80 -2.76
N ALA A 68 -10.48 -5.73 -2.09
CA ALA A 68 -9.19 -5.64 -1.44
C ALA A 68 -9.39 -5.34 0.05
N LEU A 69 -9.01 -6.30 0.90
CA LEU A 69 -9.02 -6.10 2.35
C LEU A 69 -7.77 -5.32 2.79
N PRO A 70 -7.84 -4.61 3.92
CA PRO A 70 -6.67 -4.00 4.56
C PRO A 70 -5.54 -5.02 4.75
N GLY A 71 -4.31 -4.69 4.37
CA GLY A 71 -3.15 -5.58 4.47
C GLY A 71 -3.01 -6.63 3.36
N MET A 72 -3.90 -6.67 2.37
CA MET A 72 -3.74 -7.56 1.21
C MET A 72 -2.87 -6.93 0.12
N PHE A 73 -1.67 -7.47 -0.07
CA PHE A 73 -0.76 -7.04 -1.12
C PHE A 73 -1.19 -7.50 -2.53
N THR A 74 -1.75 -8.71 -2.62
CA THR A 74 -2.07 -9.40 -3.89
C THR A 74 -2.91 -8.59 -4.88
N PRO A 75 -4.05 -7.96 -4.50
CA PRO A 75 -4.86 -7.21 -5.47
C PRO A 75 -4.12 -5.99 -6.03
N ALA A 76 -3.31 -5.31 -5.23
CA ALA A 76 -2.51 -4.19 -5.73
C ALA A 76 -1.39 -4.68 -6.64
N ALA A 77 -0.72 -5.77 -6.27
CA ALA A 77 0.36 -6.35 -7.07
C ALA A 77 -0.15 -6.75 -8.46
N LEU A 78 -1.30 -7.43 -8.56
CA LEU A 78 -1.90 -7.81 -9.84
C LEU A 78 -2.33 -6.60 -10.66
N LEU A 79 -2.93 -5.59 -10.01
CA LEU A 79 -3.34 -4.37 -10.70
C LEU A 79 -2.12 -3.62 -11.26
N TRP A 80 -1.06 -3.47 -10.45
CA TRP A 80 0.14 -2.75 -10.84
C TRP A 80 1.03 -3.52 -11.81
N LEU A 81 0.99 -4.86 -11.79
CA LEU A 81 1.67 -5.71 -12.77
C LEU A 81 1.27 -5.38 -14.21
N VAL A 82 0.02 -4.94 -14.41
CA VAL A 82 -0.49 -4.53 -15.73
C VAL A 82 -0.54 -3.00 -15.84
N GLY A 83 -1.04 -2.32 -14.82
CA GLY A 83 -1.26 -0.89 -14.84
C GLY A 83 0.03 -0.07 -14.95
N PHE A 84 1.11 -0.48 -14.29
CA PHE A 84 2.38 0.26 -14.34
C PHE A 84 3.07 0.13 -15.71
N PRO A 85 3.25 -1.06 -16.30
CA PRO A 85 3.81 -1.18 -17.65
C PRO A 85 3.01 -0.43 -18.70
N LEU A 86 1.67 -0.50 -18.65
CA LEU A 86 0.82 0.24 -19.58
C LEU A 86 0.94 1.75 -19.42
N SER A 87 1.00 2.24 -18.18
CA SER A 87 1.22 3.67 -17.89
C SER A 87 2.58 4.14 -18.41
N ARG A 88 3.63 3.32 -18.27
CA ARG A 88 4.97 3.60 -18.80
C ARG A 88 5.01 3.56 -20.32
N LEU A 89 4.31 2.62 -20.94
CA LEU A 89 4.19 2.53 -22.40
C LEU A 89 3.46 3.76 -22.96
N TRP A 90 2.36 4.16 -22.32
CA TRP A 90 1.62 5.37 -22.65
C TRP A 90 2.52 6.61 -22.55
N HIS A 91 3.20 6.78 -21.42
CA HIS A 91 4.14 7.88 -21.20
C HIS A 91 5.19 7.96 -22.32
N GLU A 92 5.87 6.85 -22.62
CA GLU A 92 6.95 6.82 -23.61
C GLU A 92 6.44 7.14 -25.02
N THR A 93 5.27 6.59 -25.37
CA THR A 93 4.70 6.73 -26.72
C THR A 93 4.10 8.11 -26.95
N MET A 94 3.45 8.70 -25.92
CA MET A 94 2.63 9.91 -26.07
C MET A 94 3.36 11.20 -25.70
N THR A 95 4.40 11.16 -24.86
CA THR A 95 5.15 12.38 -24.51
C THR A 95 5.71 13.09 -25.74
N PRO A 96 6.31 12.40 -26.73
CA PRO A 96 6.78 13.05 -27.97
C PRO A 96 5.65 13.62 -28.81
N VAL A 97 4.50 12.93 -28.87
CA VAL A 97 3.30 13.39 -29.60
C VAL A 97 2.81 14.73 -29.06
N VAL A 98 2.71 14.86 -27.74
CA VAL A 98 2.27 16.09 -27.08
C VAL A 98 3.26 17.23 -27.29
N LEU A 99 4.54 16.91 -27.48
CA LEU A 99 5.58 17.88 -27.81
C LEU A 99 5.66 18.20 -29.32
N GLY A 100 4.76 17.65 -30.14
CA GLY A 100 4.68 17.92 -31.59
C GLY A 100 5.46 16.95 -32.48
N GLY A 101 6.02 15.88 -31.92
CA GLY A 101 6.68 14.80 -32.65
C GLY A 101 5.73 13.65 -33.04
N PRO A 102 6.23 12.63 -33.76
CA PRO A 102 5.49 11.39 -33.99
C PRO A 102 5.41 10.54 -32.71
N ALA A 103 4.47 9.60 -32.68
CA ALA A 103 4.44 8.57 -31.65
C ALA A 103 5.66 7.65 -31.79
N THR A 104 6.46 7.54 -30.73
CA THR A 104 7.66 6.69 -30.72
C THR A 104 7.51 5.63 -29.62
N PRO A 105 6.81 4.52 -29.90
CA PRO A 105 6.81 3.39 -28.98
C PRO A 105 8.22 2.81 -28.85
N PRO A 106 8.54 2.10 -27.75
CA PRO A 106 9.82 1.39 -27.61
C PRO A 106 10.05 0.41 -28.76
N ASP A 107 11.31 0.30 -29.22
CA ASP A 107 11.70 -0.59 -30.32
C ASP A 107 11.32 -2.06 -30.06
N ASP A 108 11.44 -2.51 -28.80
CA ASP A 108 10.95 -3.80 -28.33
C ASP A 108 9.95 -3.61 -27.18
N VAL A 109 8.67 -3.51 -27.57
CA VAL A 109 7.55 -3.35 -26.63
C VAL A 109 7.44 -4.53 -25.67
N VAL A 110 7.74 -5.76 -26.10
CA VAL A 110 7.59 -6.95 -25.25
C VAL A 110 8.63 -6.94 -24.15
N THR A 111 9.91 -6.74 -24.50
CA THR A 111 10.98 -6.65 -23.51
C THR A 111 10.78 -5.45 -22.59
N PHE A 112 10.32 -4.31 -23.12
CA PHE A 112 9.94 -3.16 -22.31
C PHE A 112 8.86 -3.51 -21.27
N LEU A 113 7.76 -4.13 -21.70
CA LEU A 113 6.66 -4.50 -20.80
C LEU A 113 7.10 -5.51 -19.73
N LEU A 114 7.92 -6.50 -20.08
CA LEU A 114 8.46 -7.48 -19.13
C LEU A 114 9.35 -6.80 -18.09
N TYR A 115 10.25 -5.91 -18.52
CA TYR A 115 11.09 -5.14 -17.61
C TYR A 115 10.23 -4.26 -16.69
N GLN A 116 9.25 -3.53 -17.23
CA GLN A 116 8.36 -2.71 -16.41
C GLN A 116 7.51 -3.55 -15.46
N ALA A 117 7.13 -4.78 -15.84
CA ALA A 117 6.39 -5.70 -14.97
C ALA A 117 7.23 -6.11 -13.75
N LEU A 118 8.54 -6.35 -13.93
CA LEU A 118 9.46 -6.59 -12.81
C LEU A 118 9.57 -5.37 -11.88
N VAL A 119 9.71 -4.17 -12.46
CA VAL A 119 9.80 -2.90 -11.71
C VAL A 119 8.49 -2.58 -10.98
N SER A 120 7.35 -2.97 -11.56
CA SER A 120 6.02 -2.69 -11.01
C SER A 120 5.83 -3.21 -9.58
N MET A 121 6.54 -4.27 -9.20
CA MET A 121 6.47 -4.83 -7.86
C MET A 121 6.96 -3.84 -6.80
N GLY A 122 8.09 -3.16 -7.07
CA GLY A 122 8.61 -2.11 -6.18
C GLY A 122 7.65 -0.94 -6.06
N PHE A 123 7.04 -0.55 -7.19
CA PHE A 123 6.01 0.48 -7.20
C PHE A 123 4.77 0.06 -6.39
N ALA A 124 4.29 -1.17 -6.55
CA ALA A 124 3.13 -1.70 -5.83
C ALA A 124 3.33 -1.69 -4.31
N ILE A 125 4.53 -2.04 -3.84
CA ILE A 125 4.90 -1.99 -2.42
C ILE A 125 4.83 -0.54 -1.91
N GLY A 126 5.47 0.40 -2.60
CA GLY A 126 5.44 1.81 -2.22
C GLY A 126 4.03 2.41 -2.25
N PHE A 127 3.24 2.02 -3.26
CA PHE A 127 1.86 2.43 -3.40
C PHE A 127 1.00 1.94 -2.23
N ILE A 128 1.05 0.65 -1.87
CA ILE A 128 0.27 0.13 -0.74
C ILE A 128 0.67 0.84 0.55
N TRP A 129 1.97 0.99 0.79
CA TRP A 129 2.45 1.64 2.00
C TRP A 129 1.88 3.06 2.15
N LEU A 130 1.94 3.85 1.08
CA LEU A 130 1.43 5.21 1.09
C LEU A 130 -0.10 5.24 1.15
N TYR A 131 -0.76 4.33 0.45
CA TYR A 131 -2.21 4.18 0.45
C TYR A 131 -2.74 3.84 1.84
N GLU A 132 -2.15 2.87 2.53
CA GLU A 132 -2.49 2.51 3.91
C GLU A 132 -2.24 3.65 4.90
N ARG A 133 -1.28 4.54 4.61
CA ARG A 133 -1.01 5.71 5.44
C ARG A 133 -2.06 6.81 5.26
N ILE A 134 -2.54 7.03 4.04
CA ILE A 134 -3.48 8.10 3.69
C ILE A 134 -4.94 7.68 3.96
N ILE A 135 -5.29 6.44 3.67
CA ILE A 135 -6.69 6.02 3.64
C ILE A 135 -7.44 6.14 4.98
N PRO A 136 -6.87 5.85 6.18
CA PRO A 136 -7.64 5.94 7.42
C PRO A 136 -8.05 7.37 7.73
N GLY A 137 -7.16 8.33 7.48
CA GLY A 137 -7.44 9.76 7.63
C GLY A 137 -8.51 10.21 6.65
N TRP A 138 -8.40 9.80 5.38
CA TRP A 138 -9.38 10.13 4.36
C TRP A 138 -10.78 9.56 4.67
N LEU A 139 -10.86 8.26 4.99
CA LEU A 139 -12.13 7.59 5.33
C LEU A 139 -12.81 8.25 6.54
N SER A 140 -12.04 8.70 7.53
CA SER A 140 -12.59 9.38 8.70
C SER A 140 -13.31 10.69 8.35
N GLN A 141 -12.91 11.36 7.26
CA GLN A 141 -13.51 12.60 6.78
C GLN A 141 -14.74 12.36 5.90
N ILE A 142 -14.77 11.26 5.14
CA ILE A 142 -15.82 11.00 4.15
C ILE A 142 -16.93 10.04 4.63
N LYS A 143 -16.71 9.32 5.73
CA LYS A 143 -17.67 8.30 6.24
C LYS A 143 -19.08 8.85 6.48
N ASP A 144 -19.22 10.12 6.86
CA ASP A 144 -20.52 10.69 7.28
C ASP A 144 -21.50 10.91 6.12
N HIS A 145 -21.01 11.00 4.88
CA HIS A 145 -21.84 11.23 3.68
C HIS A 145 -21.67 10.14 2.60
N ASN A 146 -20.80 9.16 2.83
CA ASN A 146 -20.50 8.11 1.88
C ASN A 146 -20.65 6.70 2.51
N PRO A 147 -21.75 5.98 2.21
CA PRO A 147 -22.03 4.67 2.81
C PRO A 147 -21.04 3.59 2.35
N TYR A 148 -20.32 3.78 1.24
CA TYR A 148 -19.23 2.88 0.87
C TYR A 148 -18.01 3.09 1.76
N ALA A 149 -17.68 4.35 2.08
CA ALA A 149 -16.57 4.68 2.95
C ALA A 149 -16.81 4.20 4.39
N GLU A 150 -18.03 4.31 4.90
CA GLU A 150 -18.42 3.77 6.20
C GLU A 150 -18.15 2.26 6.30
N ARG A 151 -18.54 1.49 5.28
CA ARG A 151 -18.32 0.03 5.24
C ARG A 151 -16.84 -0.37 5.16
N VAL A 152 -16.01 0.42 4.49
CA VAL A 152 -14.56 0.19 4.45
C VAL A 152 -13.93 0.58 5.79
N TYR A 153 -14.35 1.71 6.36
CA TYR A 153 -13.87 2.21 7.65
C TYR A 153 -14.21 1.24 8.79
N ALA A 154 -15.43 0.72 8.84
CA ALA A 154 -15.84 -0.30 9.82
C ALA A 154 -14.98 -1.57 9.73
N ARG A 155 -14.64 -2.01 8.51
CA ARG A 155 -13.71 -3.14 8.30
C ARG A 155 -12.29 -2.83 8.76
N TYR A 156 -11.81 -1.61 8.53
CA TYR A 156 -10.51 -1.15 9.03
C TYR A 156 -10.46 -1.14 10.57
N ILE A 157 -11.50 -0.63 11.24
CA ILE A 157 -11.58 -0.63 12.71
C ILE A 157 -11.62 -2.05 13.26
N ALA A 158 -12.49 -2.91 12.73
CA ALA A 158 -12.58 -4.31 13.17
C ALA A 158 -11.23 -5.04 13.05
N HIS A 159 -10.46 -4.77 11.98
CA HIS A 159 -9.14 -5.35 11.80
C HIS A 159 -8.10 -4.76 12.77
N ALA A 160 -8.16 -3.45 13.05
CA ALA A 160 -7.29 -2.79 14.02
C ALA A 160 -7.53 -3.32 15.45
N GLU A 161 -8.79 -3.55 15.84
CA GLU A 161 -9.16 -4.14 17.12
C GLU A 161 -8.63 -5.57 17.25
N GLN A 162 -8.75 -6.39 16.20
CA GLN A 162 -8.18 -7.74 16.19
C GLN A 162 -6.65 -7.73 16.38
N MET A 163 -5.94 -6.85 15.67
CA MET A 163 -4.49 -6.70 15.84
C MET A 163 -4.10 -6.19 17.24
N TRP A 164 -4.89 -5.28 17.81
CA TRP A 164 -4.67 -4.77 19.15
C TRP A 164 -4.83 -5.91 20.17
N ASN A 165 -5.91 -6.68 20.08
CA ASN A 165 -6.18 -7.82 20.95
C ASN A 165 -5.07 -8.88 20.87
N LEU A 166 -4.55 -9.17 19.67
CA LEU A 166 -3.42 -10.10 19.50
C LEU A 166 -2.13 -9.57 20.16
N ARG A 167 -1.87 -8.26 20.09
CA ARG A 167 -0.72 -7.63 20.77
C ARG A 167 -0.89 -7.64 22.29
N GLU A 168 -2.09 -7.36 22.78
CA GLU A 168 -2.47 -7.42 24.20
C GLU A 168 -2.23 -8.84 24.75
N GLN A 169 -2.71 -9.86 24.05
CA GLN A 169 -2.49 -11.27 24.41
C GLN A 169 -1.01 -11.67 24.41
N ARG A 170 -0.23 -11.21 23.42
CA ARG A 170 1.23 -11.45 23.39
C ARG A 170 1.94 -10.78 24.56
N ARG A 171 1.55 -9.55 24.92
CA ARG A 171 2.09 -8.83 26.09
C ARG A 171 1.71 -9.52 27.40
N ALA A 172 0.47 -9.98 27.54
CA ALA A 172 0.00 -10.73 28.71
C ALA A 172 0.77 -12.05 28.88
N ARG A 173 1.00 -12.81 27.79
CA ARG A 173 1.81 -14.04 27.81
C ARG A 173 3.26 -13.77 28.23
N ARG A 174 3.87 -12.67 27.77
CA ARG A 174 5.23 -12.28 28.20
C ARG A 174 5.28 -11.92 29.68
N ARG A 175 4.27 -11.22 30.21
CA ARG A 175 4.18 -10.91 31.65
C ARG A 175 3.95 -12.16 32.50
N ALA A 176 3.09 -13.08 32.05
CA ALA A 176 2.85 -14.35 32.74
C ALA A 176 4.07 -15.28 32.73
N GLY A 177 4.82 -15.33 31.63
CA GLY A 177 6.08 -16.09 31.53
C GLY A 177 7.26 -15.45 32.26
N HIS A 178 7.15 -14.18 32.67
CA HIS A 178 8.16 -13.46 33.44
C HIS A 178 7.73 -13.23 34.90
N ALA A 179 6.66 -13.89 35.36
CA ALA A 179 6.36 -13.97 36.77
C ALA A 179 7.56 -14.66 37.46
N PRO A 180 8.27 -13.99 38.38
CA PRO A 180 9.34 -14.62 39.13
C PRO A 180 8.71 -15.79 39.88
N GLY A 181 9.11 -17.00 39.51
CA GLY A 181 8.71 -18.19 40.23
C GLY A 181 8.97 -17.97 41.71
N GLU A 182 7.93 -18.18 42.52
CA GLU A 182 8.04 -18.29 43.96
C GLU A 182 9.27 -19.14 44.27
N VAL A 183 10.29 -18.50 44.86
CA VAL A 183 11.39 -19.20 45.51
C VAL A 183 10.77 -19.86 46.74
N GLY A 184 10.20 -21.04 46.52
CA GLY A 184 9.65 -21.89 47.54
C GLY A 184 10.74 -22.23 48.54
N THR A 185 10.56 -21.70 49.74
CA THR A 185 11.30 -21.99 50.97
C THR A 185 11.27 -23.49 51.24
N ARG A 186 12.28 -24.23 50.76
CA ARG A 186 12.49 -25.64 51.14
C ARG A 186 13.02 -25.72 52.57
N ARG A 187 12.07 -25.87 53.48
CA ARG A 187 12.25 -26.20 54.89
C ARG A 187 12.67 -27.67 55.02
N GLY A 188 13.90 -27.91 55.50
CA GLY A 188 14.33 -29.01 56.37
C GLY A 188 14.28 -30.47 55.88
N THR A 189 15.46 -31.10 55.80
CA THR A 189 15.65 -32.52 56.18
C THR A 189 16.99 -32.68 56.90
N PRO A 190 17.04 -33.21 58.14
CA PRO A 190 18.30 -33.46 58.84
C PRO A 190 19.02 -34.69 58.27
N LYS A 191 20.32 -34.56 58.00
CA LYS A 191 21.21 -35.66 57.57
C LYS A 191 21.41 -36.64 58.72
N VAL A 192 20.89 -37.86 58.60
CA VAL A 192 21.24 -39.00 59.45
C VAL A 192 22.61 -39.52 59.01
N LYS A 193 23.62 -39.43 59.89
CA LYS A 193 24.93 -40.09 59.74
C LYS A 193 24.76 -41.59 59.95
N ALA A 194 24.86 -42.39 58.88
CA ALA A 194 25.06 -43.83 59.00
C ALA A 194 26.54 -44.12 59.28
N LYS A 195 26.82 -44.57 60.50
CA LYS A 195 28.07 -45.16 60.94
C LYS A 195 28.14 -46.59 60.38
N ARG A 196 29.12 -46.90 59.52
CA ARG A 196 29.42 -48.28 59.13
C ARG A 196 30.80 -48.64 59.65
N SER A 197 30.79 -49.62 60.55
CA SER A 197 31.91 -50.41 61.03
C SER A 197 32.52 -51.23 59.89
N SER A 198 33.85 -51.20 59.79
CA SER A 198 34.74 -52.37 59.82
C SER A 198 36.18 -51.88 59.84
#